data_AF-A0A3M7PAV5-F1
#
_entry.id   AF-A0A3M7PAV5-F1
#
_cell.length_a   1.000
_cell.length_b   1.000
_cell.length_c   1.000
_cell.angle_alpha   90.00
_cell.angle_beta   90.00
_cell.angle_gamma   90.00
#
_symmetry.space_group_name_H-M   'P 1'
#
loop_
_entity.id
_entity.type
_entity.pdbx_description
1 polymer ?
#
loop_
_entity_poly.entity_id
_entity_poly.type
_entity_poly.pdbx_seq_one_letter_code
_entity_poly.pdbx_strand_id
1 'polypeptide(L)'
;MTRPMYQVPKPHKNASKKAIDTPIAKRKKVVLNFVQREEIITKKKNGYCPKKRSLDYMVGLSTIYDIIAKGSAELSKFRTDNPDSAIRFTFKTSNYPLLDEALNL
;
A
#
# COMPACT_ATOMS: atom_id res chain seq x y z
N MET A 1 -41.80 -48.39 3.44
CA MET A 1 -41.29 -47.70 4.64
C MET A 1 -40.54 -46.45 4.20
N THR A 2 -41.15 -45.27 4.35
CA THR A 2 -40.57 -43.99 3.90
C THR A 2 -39.91 -43.31 5.10
N ARG A 3 -38.60 -43.08 5.05
CA ARG A 3 -37.88 -42.41 6.15
C ARG A 3 -38.14 -40.90 6.10
N PRO A 4 -38.51 -40.22 7.20
CA PRO A 4 -38.58 -38.78 7.21
C PRO A 4 -37.15 -38.21 7.15
N MET A 5 -36.84 -37.47 6.09
CA MET A 5 -35.62 -36.65 5.99
C MET A 5 -35.74 -35.51 7.00
N TYR A 6 -35.03 -35.62 8.13
CA TYR A 6 -34.83 -34.49 9.01
C TYR A 6 -34.00 -33.42 8.27
N GLN A 7 -34.60 -32.26 8.00
CA GLN A 7 -33.87 -31.09 7.51
C GLN A 7 -33.09 -30.47 8.66
N VAL A 8 -31.76 -30.52 8.59
CA VAL A 8 -30.87 -29.84 9.54
C VAL A 8 -30.88 -28.33 9.22
N PRO A 9 -31.26 -27.45 10.15
CA PRO A 9 -31.20 -26.01 9.93
C PRO A 9 -29.76 -25.58 9.65
N LYS A 10 -29.53 -24.93 8.49
CA LYS A 10 -28.22 -24.35 8.17
C LYS A 10 -27.97 -23.15 9.10
N PRO A 11 -26.81 -23.04 9.75
CA PRO A 11 -26.52 -21.88 10.59
C PRO A 11 -26.43 -20.61 9.73
N HIS A 12 -27.33 -19.66 9.97
CA HIS A 12 -27.31 -18.36 9.31
C HIS A 12 -26.13 -17.56 9.90
N LYS A 13 -25.07 -17.35 9.12
CA LYS A 13 -23.92 -16.53 9.52
C LYS A 13 -24.26 -15.04 9.42
N ASN A 14 -25.16 -14.55 10.26
CA ASN A 14 -25.37 -13.11 10.44
C ASN A 14 -24.59 -12.65 11.66
N ALA A 15 -23.27 -12.88 11.66
CA ALA A 15 -22.38 -12.17 12.56
C ALA A 15 -22.20 -10.76 11.99
N SER A 16 -23.09 -9.83 12.34
CA SER A 16 -22.80 -8.42 12.17
C SER A 16 -21.58 -8.14 13.03
N LYS A 17 -20.38 -8.13 12.43
CA LYS A 17 -19.21 -7.55 13.07
C LYS A 17 -19.61 -6.12 13.40
N LYS A 18 -19.87 -5.82 14.67
CA LYS A 18 -19.88 -4.45 15.15
C LYS A 18 -18.49 -3.91 14.82
N ALA A 19 -18.40 -3.11 13.77
CA ALA A 19 -17.22 -2.34 13.48
C ALA A 19 -17.03 -1.46 14.71
N ILE A 20 -16.04 -1.79 15.53
CA ILE A 20 -15.65 -0.97 16.65
C ILE A 20 -15.08 0.30 15.99
N ASP A 21 -15.89 1.35 15.90
CA ASP A 21 -15.50 2.70 15.52
C ASP A 21 -14.58 3.26 16.61
N THR A 22 -13.42 2.62 16.74
CA THR A 22 -12.32 3.18 17.51
C THR A 22 -11.83 4.34 16.65
N PRO A 23 -11.80 5.59 17.15
CA PRO A 23 -11.30 6.70 16.37
C PRO A 23 -9.84 6.39 16.03
N ILE A 24 -9.59 5.98 14.79
CA ILE A 24 -8.24 5.76 14.28
C ILE A 24 -7.61 7.15 14.26
N ALA A 25 -6.71 7.38 15.22
CA ALA A 25 -5.86 8.55 15.22
C ALA A 25 -5.26 8.70 13.81
N LYS A 26 -5.46 9.87 13.19
CA LYS A 26 -4.98 10.14 11.83
C LYS A 26 -3.48 9.85 11.80
N ARG A 27 -3.07 8.87 11.00
CA ARG A 27 -1.64 8.53 10.84
C ARG A 27 -0.91 9.76 10.31
N LYS A 28 0.27 10.05 10.86
CA LYS A 28 1.15 11.07 10.32
C LYS A 28 1.48 10.73 8.86
N LYS A 29 1.50 11.73 7.99
CA LYS A 29 1.88 11.55 6.58
C LYS A 29 3.37 11.23 6.52
N VAL A 30 3.70 9.98 6.21
CA VAL A 30 5.08 9.54 5.94
C VAL A 30 5.30 9.57 4.43
N VAL A 31 6.37 10.24 4.00
CA VAL A 31 6.79 10.27 2.59
C VAL A 31 7.97 9.32 2.45
N LEU A 32 7.80 8.28 1.62
CA LEU A 32 8.85 7.30 1.36
C LEU A 32 9.79 7.78 0.26
N ASN A 33 11.09 7.60 0.49
CA ASN A 33 12.15 7.84 -0.47
C ASN A 33 12.14 6.79 -1.60
N PHE A 34 12.80 7.10 -2.72
CA PHE A 34 12.89 6.21 -3.88
C PHE A 34 13.43 4.83 -3.51
N VAL A 35 14.58 4.76 -2.83
CA VAL A 35 15.24 3.50 -2.42
C VAL A 35 14.30 2.63 -1.58
N GLN A 36 13.56 3.23 -0.65
CA GLN A 36 12.60 2.51 0.20
C GLN A 36 11.47 1.89 -0.62
N ARG A 37 11.02 2.57 -1.69
CA ARG A 37 9.97 2.03 -2.57
C ARG A 37 10.49 0.89 -3.43
N GLU A 38 11.71 0.98 -3.96
CA GLU A 38 12.35 -0.14 -4.64
C GLU A 38 12.50 -1.35 -3.69
N GLU A 39 12.96 -1.13 -2.45
CA GLU A 39 13.03 -2.20 -1.45
C GLU A 39 11.67 -2.86 -1.21
N ILE A 40 10.59 -2.08 -1.13
CA ILE A 40 9.23 -2.60 -0.98
C ILE A 40 8.89 -3.47 -2.20
N ILE A 41 9.19 -3.05 -3.43
CA ILE A 41 8.89 -3.87 -4.62
C ILE A 41 9.71 -5.16 -4.61
N THR A 42 11.01 -5.09 -4.35
CA THR A 42 11.92 -6.24 -4.32
C THR A 42 11.52 -7.23 -3.23
N LYS A 43 11.21 -6.76 -2.02
CA LYS A 43 10.69 -7.60 -0.93
C LYS A 43 9.35 -8.23 -1.31
N LYS A 44 8.52 -7.60 -2.15
CA LYS A 44 7.27 -8.24 -2.63
C LYS A 44 7.55 -9.37 -3.62
N LYS A 45 8.51 -9.21 -4.52
CA LYS A 45 8.98 -10.28 -5.42
C LYS A 45 9.53 -11.47 -4.61
N ASN A 46 10.24 -11.19 -3.52
CA ASN A 46 10.79 -12.20 -2.61
C ASN A 46 9.74 -12.83 -1.66
N GLY A 47 8.45 -12.60 -1.86
CA GLY A 47 7.38 -13.26 -1.10
C GLY A 47 7.04 -12.65 0.26
N TYR A 48 7.66 -11.54 0.66
CA TYR A 48 7.39 -10.94 1.97
C TYR A 48 5.97 -10.39 2.08
N CYS A 49 5.39 -10.43 3.28
CA CYS A 49 4.04 -9.93 3.53
C CYS A 49 3.95 -8.39 3.45
N PRO A 50 2.96 -7.82 2.74
CA PRO A 50 2.71 -6.37 2.71
C PRO A 50 2.35 -5.76 4.08
N LYS A 51 1.67 -6.53 4.96
CA LYS A 51 1.28 -6.06 6.30
C LYS A 51 2.46 -5.75 7.21
N LYS A 52 3.51 -6.57 7.13
CA LYS A 52 4.73 -6.32 7.91
C LYS A 52 5.38 -5.00 7.48
N ARG A 53 5.45 -4.77 6.17
CA ARG A 53 6.06 -3.55 5.60
C ARG A 53 5.24 -2.28 5.85
N SER A 54 3.91 -2.36 5.89
CA SER A 54 3.13 -1.20 6.34
C SER A 54 3.49 -0.77 7.77
N LEU A 55 3.84 -1.72 8.64
CA LEU A 55 4.29 -1.41 10.00
C LEU A 55 5.74 -0.90 10.00
N ASP A 56 6.65 -1.59 9.31
CA ASP A 56 8.08 -1.25 9.26
C ASP A 56 8.32 0.18 8.77
N TYR A 57 7.57 0.60 7.75
CA TYR A 57 7.69 1.94 7.15
C TYR A 57 6.61 2.92 7.64
N MET A 58 5.77 2.53 8.61
CA MET A 58 4.69 3.35 9.18
C MET A 58 3.72 3.93 8.12
N VAL A 59 3.49 3.20 7.03
CA VAL A 59 2.63 3.63 5.91
C VAL A 59 1.32 2.86 5.88
N GLY A 60 0.30 3.45 5.25
CA GLY A 60 -0.94 2.75 4.98
C GLY A 60 -0.72 1.54 4.07
N LEU A 61 -1.52 0.49 4.29
CA LEU A 61 -1.55 -0.68 3.39
C LEU A 61 -1.88 -0.27 1.95
N SER A 62 -2.79 0.68 1.76
CA SER A 62 -3.12 1.25 0.45
C SER A 62 -1.87 1.76 -0.27
N THR A 63 -1.02 2.53 0.43
CA THR A 63 0.23 3.07 -0.14
C THR A 63 1.20 1.96 -0.55
N ILE A 64 1.32 0.89 0.25
CA ILE A 64 2.14 -0.28 -0.12
C ILE A 64 1.61 -0.92 -1.42
N TYR A 65 0.29 -1.09 -1.54
CA TYR A 65 -0.32 -1.66 -2.75
C TYR A 65 -0.19 -0.73 -3.95
N ASP A 66 -0.33 0.59 -3.77
CA ASP A 66 -0.09 1.58 -4.81
C ASP A 66 1.35 1.54 -5.32
N ILE A 67 2.33 1.43 -4.41
CA ILE A 67 3.75 1.24 -4.75
C ILE A 67 3.96 -0.05 -5.55
N ILE A 68 3.31 -1.15 -5.16
CA ILE A 68 3.46 -2.43 -5.86
C ILE A 68 2.82 -2.38 -7.25
N ALA A 69 1.65 -1.75 -7.38
CA ALA A 69 0.88 -1.71 -8.61
C ALA A 69 1.44 -0.71 -9.64
N LYS A 70 1.79 0.50 -9.21
CA LYS A 70 2.27 1.58 -10.09
C LYS A 70 3.79 1.72 -10.10
N GLY A 71 4.40 1.44 -8.95
CA GLY A 71 5.78 1.81 -8.69
C GLY A 71 6.80 1.07 -9.55
N SER A 72 6.55 -0.15 -10.02
CA SER A 72 7.56 -0.87 -10.81
C SER A 72 7.86 -0.18 -12.15
N ALA A 73 6.84 0.29 -12.86
CA ALA A 73 7.00 0.95 -14.16
C ALA A 73 7.44 2.41 -14.01
N GLU A 74 6.83 3.14 -13.06
CA GLU A 74 7.12 4.57 -12.88
C GLU A 74 8.48 4.82 -12.22
N LEU A 75 8.89 3.99 -11.24
CA LEU A 75 10.24 4.09 -10.65
C LEU A 75 11.32 3.69 -11.64
N SER A 76 11.06 2.71 -12.52
CA SER A 76 12.02 2.30 -13.54
C SER A 76 12.30 3.43 -14.53
N LYS A 77 11.27 4.17 -14.98
CA LYS A 77 11.44 5.33 -15.86
C LYS A 77 12.23 6.44 -15.15
N PHE A 78 11.84 6.76 -13.92
CA PHE A 78 12.51 7.79 -13.13
C PHE A 78 14.00 7.50 -12.92
N ARG A 79 14.38 6.23 -12.70
CA ARG A 79 15.78 5.83 -12.56
C ARG A 79 16.58 5.99 -13.85
N THR A 80 15.97 5.72 -15.00
CA THR A 80 16.61 5.95 -16.31
C THR A 80 16.84 7.44 -16.54
N ASP A 81 15.86 8.27 -16.17
CA ASP A 81 15.92 9.72 -16.37
C ASP A 81 16.85 10.40 -15.35
N ASN A 82 17.02 9.81 -14.15
CA ASN A 82 17.77 10.38 -13.04
C ASN A 82 18.64 9.31 -12.33
N PRO A 83 19.78 8.91 -12.92
CA PRO A 83 20.57 7.77 -12.43
C PRO A 83 21.16 7.95 -11.02
N ASP A 84 21.43 9.19 -10.61
CA ASP A 84 22.10 9.52 -9.33
C ASP A 84 21.19 10.21 -8.31
N SER A 85 19.91 10.40 -8.59
CA SER A 85 19.06 11.19 -7.71
C SER A 85 18.59 10.41 -6.48
N ALA A 86 18.96 10.89 -5.28
CA ALA A 86 18.46 10.39 -3.99
C ALA A 86 17.03 10.93 -3.66
N ILE A 87 16.33 11.44 -4.67
CA ILE A 87 15.20 12.34 -4.53
C ILE A 87 13.90 11.61 -4.16
N ARG A 88 12.99 12.36 -3.54
CA ARG A 88 11.64 11.92 -3.19
C ARG A 88 10.76 11.81 -4.44
N PHE A 89 10.81 10.68 -5.16
CA PHE A 89 9.85 10.44 -6.23
C PHE A 89 8.42 10.33 -5.68
N THR A 90 7.50 11.25 -5.98
CA THR A 90 6.09 11.13 -5.60
C THR A 90 5.24 10.66 -6.78
N PHE A 91 4.43 9.61 -6.60
CA PHE A 91 3.48 9.13 -7.63
C PHE A 91 2.33 10.10 -7.91
N LYS A 92 2.23 11.16 -7.11
CA LYS A 92 1.32 12.27 -7.34
C LYS A 92 2.15 13.44 -7.82
N THR A 93 1.61 14.19 -8.78
CA THR A 93 2.13 15.50 -9.14
C THR A 93 2.24 16.36 -7.88
N SER A 94 3.39 17.00 -7.74
CA SER A 94 3.62 18.00 -6.69
C SER A 94 2.53 19.06 -6.73
N ASN A 95 2.16 19.59 -5.56
CA ASN A 95 1.27 20.75 -5.50
C ASN A 95 1.96 22.01 -6.05
N TYR A 96 3.29 22.02 -6.18
CA TYR A 96 4.10 23.16 -6.62
C TYR A 96 5.20 22.72 -7.61
N PRO A 97 4.82 22.29 -8.81
CA PRO A 97 5.77 21.71 -9.78
C PRO A 97 6.89 22.67 -10.19
N LEU A 98 6.61 23.98 -10.25
CA LEU A 98 7.61 25.00 -10.62
C LEU A 98 8.71 25.19 -9.58
N LEU A 99 8.40 24.97 -8.30
CA LEU A 99 9.40 25.05 -7.23
C LEU A 99 10.30 23.82 -7.22
N ASP A 100 9.73 22.66 -7.50
CA ASP A 100 10.52 21.43 -7.61
C ASP A 100 11.48 21.51 -8.80
N GLU A 101 11.02 22.02 -9.96
CA GLU A 101 11.88 22.27 -11.13
C GLU A 101 13.02 23.26 -10.81
N ALA A 102 12.72 24.37 -10.13
CA ALA A 102 13.73 25.36 -9.75
C ALA A 102 14.76 24.82 -8.74
N LEU A 103 14.38 23.83 -7.93
CA LEU A 103 15.24 23.20 -6.93
C LEU A 103 15.90 21.90 -7.43
N ASN A 104 15.64 21.48 -8.68
CA ASN A 104 15.99 20.16 -9.21
C ASN A 104 15.55 19.02 -8.27
N LEU A 105 14.32 19.11 -7.73
CA LEU A 105 13.67 18.14 -6.85
C LEU A 105 12.69 17.20 -7.58
#